data_AF-G4Z1J3-F1
#
_entry.id   AF-G4Z1J3-F1
#
_cell.length_a   1.000
_cell.length_b   1.000
_cell.length_c   1.000
_cell.angle_alpha   90.00
_cell.angle_beta   90.00
_cell.angle_gamma   90.00
#
_symmetry.space_group_name_H-M   'P 1'
#
loop_
_entity.id
_entity.type
_entity.pdbx_description
1 polymer ?
#
loop_
_entity_poly.entity_id
_entity_poly.type
_entity_poly.pdbx_seq_one_letter_code
_entity_poly.pdbx_strand_id
1 'polypeptide(L)'
;MGSITDNGSGGYYGYRASKTALNMLTKSLAVDLEKEKIGCLLLHPGYVNTAMVGFTGSVSSEDSVKGLTKIIARAKIEDSAKMFHFEKGDVLPWKCHGETPVHFELNRRDDRILVHFPKFVTDP
;
A
#
# COMPACT_ATOMS: atom_id res chain seq x y z
N MET A 1 7.60 -3.12 1.75
CA MET A 1 8.25 -1.96 1.08
C MET A 1 7.29 -0.93 0.43
N GLY A 2 6.04 -1.26 0.09
CA GLY A 2 5.09 -0.25 -0.46
C GLY A 2 4.29 0.54 0.59
N SER A 3 4.45 0.21 1.87
CA SER A 3 3.79 0.89 2.97
C SER A 3 4.49 2.22 3.26
N ILE A 4 3.71 3.28 3.36
CA ILE A 4 4.20 4.60 3.77
C ILE A 4 4.48 4.61 5.28
N THR A 5 3.65 3.92 6.06
CA THR A 5 3.80 3.79 7.52
C THR A 5 5.04 2.99 7.89
N ASP A 6 5.38 1.96 7.12
CA ASP A 6 6.59 1.14 7.29
C ASP A 6 7.72 1.60 6.33
N ASN A 7 8.09 2.89 6.44
CA ASN A 7 9.20 3.48 5.69
C ASN A 7 10.24 4.13 6.61
N GLY A 8 10.76 3.39 7.60
CA GLY A 8 11.84 3.85 8.47
C GLY A 8 13.26 3.67 7.89
N SER A 9 13.42 2.78 6.90
CA SER A 9 14.72 2.39 6.35
C SER A 9 15.20 3.22 5.16
N GLY A 10 14.34 4.03 4.54
CA GLY A 10 14.68 4.85 3.37
C GLY A 10 15.06 4.03 2.12
N GLY A 11 15.73 4.69 1.17
CA GLY A 11 16.24 4.09 -0.08
C GLY A 11 15.16 3.54 -1.02
N TYR A 12 15.59 2.87 -2.10
CA TYR A 12 14.72 2.20 -3.07
C TYR A 12 13.57 3.09 -3.62
N TYR A 13 13.82 4.38 -3.80
CA TYR A 13 12.79 5.40 -4.06
C TYR A 13 11.82 5.01 -5.18
N GLY A 14 12.33 4.60 -6.35
CA GLY A 14 11.48 4.19 -7.48
C GLY A 14 10.66 2.92 -7.19
N TYR A 15 11.26 1.94 -6.50
CA TYR A 15 10.56 0.72 -6.12
C TYR A 15 9.45 1.01 -5.08
N ARG A 16 9.75 1.80 -4.04
CA ARG A 16 8.77 2.20 -3.03
C ARG A 16 7.66 3.04 -3.64
N ALA A 17 8.00 4.07 -4.43
CA ALA A 17 7.04 4.93 -5.10
C ALA A 17 6.10 4.13 -6.01
N SER A 18 6.62 3.20 -6.81
CA SER A 18 5.78 2.35 -7.66
C SER A 18 4.85 1.44 -6.87
N LYS A 19 5.31 0.87 -5.75
CA LYS A 19 4.46 0.05 -4.86
C LYS A 19 3.43 0.88 -4.09
N THR A 20 3.77 2.09 -3.66
CA THR A 20 2.83 3.02 -3.03
C THR A 20 1.78 3.51 -4.04
N ALA A 21 2.18 3.81 -5.27
CA ALA A 21 1.24 4.15 -6.35
C ALA A 21 0.28 2.99 -6.65
N LEU A 22 0.79 1.75 -6.73
CA LEU A 22 -0.04 0.56 -6.85
C LEU A 22 -1.08 0.47 -5.74
N ASN A 23 -0.69 0.71 -4.47
CA ASN A 23 -1.63 0.66 -3.35
C ASN A 23 -2.75 1.69 -3.50
N MET A 24 -2.41 2.92 -3.94
CA MET A 24 -3.41 3.98 -4.18
C MET A 24 -4.35 3.63 -5.34
N LEU A 25 -3.81 3.07 -6.43
CA LEU A 25 -4.62 2.59 -7.56
C LEU A 25 -5.59 1.49 -7.12
N THR A 26 -5.12 0.51 -6.34
CA THR A 26 -5.98 -0.56 -5.81
C THR A 26 -7.08 -0.01 -4.90
N LYS A 27 -6.80 1.01 -4.07
CA LYS A 27 -7.83 1.65 -3.25
C LYS A 27 -8.87 2.37 -4.09
N SER A 28 -8.45 3.07 -5.14
CA SER A 28 -9.37 3.77 -6.05
C SER A 28 -10.24 2.76 -6.80
N LEU A 29 -9.62 1.72 -7.36
CA LEU A 29 -10.33 0.63 -8.06
C LEU A 29 -11.33 -0.09 -7.16
N ALA A 30 -10.98 -0.32 -5.89
CA ALA A 30 -11.89 -0.91 -4.91
C ALA A 30 -13.16 -0.07 -4.68
N VAL A 31 -13.09 1.25 -4.79
CA VAL A 31 -14.25 2.14 -4.69
C VAL A 31 -15.09 2.05 -5.95
N ASP A 32 -14.45 2.10 -7.12
CA ASP A 32 -15.15 2.05 -8.41
C ASP A 32 -15.94 0.74 -8.59
N LEU A 33 -15.36 -0.38 -8.16
CA LEU A 33 -15.94 -1.72 -8.31
C LEU A 33 -16.87 -2.15 -7.17
N GLU A 34 -17.10 -1.31 -6.16
CA GLU A 34 -17.91 -1.65 -4.99
C GLU A 34 -19.34 -2.06 -5.38
N LYS A 35 -19.95 -1.34 -6.33
CA LYS A 35 -21.32 -1.62 -6.81
C LYS A 35 -21.44 -2.96 -7.52
N GLU A 36 -20.35 -3.44 -8.11
CA GLU A 36 -20.25 -4.72 -8.80
C GLU A 36 -19.93 -5.87 -7.85
N LYS A 37 -19.72 -5.57 -6.56
CA LYS A 37 -19.33 -6.53 -5.51
C LYS A 37 -18.02 -7.26 -5.85
N ILE A 38 -17.07 -6.56 -6.48
CA ILE A 38 -15.73 -7.07 -6.77
C ILE A 38 -14.74 -6.52 -5.74
N GLY A 39 -14.05 -7.42 -5.03
CA GLY A 39 -13.03 -7.05 -4.04
C GLY A 39 -11.65 -6.90 -4.68
N CYS A 40 -10.87 -5.92 -4.21
CA CYS A 40 -9.48 -5.72 -4.64
C CYS A 40 -8.54 -5.84 -3.44
N LEU A 41 -7.57 -6.75 -3.49
CA LEU A 41 -6.66 -7.02 -2.37
C LEU A 41 -5.23 -6.61 -2.71
N LEU A 42 -4.50 -6.14 -1.69
CA LEU A 42 -3.05 -5.98 -1.76
C LEU A 42 -2.41 -7.15 -1.02
N LEU A 43 -1.39 -7.75 -1.62
CA LEU A 43 -0.74 -8.96 -1.10
C LEU A 43 0.76 -8.72 -0.92
N HIS A 44 1.24 -8.88 0.31
CA HIS A 44 2.66 -8.81 0.64
C HIS A 44 3.24 -10.24 0.71
N PRO A 45 4.07 -10.64 -0.28
CA PRO A 45 4.56 -12.02 -0.37
C PRO A 45 5.65 -12.37 0.66
N GLY A 46 6.12 -11.38 1.43
CA GLY A 46 7.30 -11.51 2.26
C GLY A 46 8.58 -11.22 1.47
N TYR A 47 9.74 -11.43 2.10
CA TYR A 47 11.03 -11.30 1.43
C TYR A 47 11.40 -12.62 0.75
N VAL A 48 10.80 -12.87 -0.41
CA VAL A 48 10.87 -14.17 -1.10
C VAL A 48 12.22 -14.38 -1.78
N ASN A 49 12.76 -15.58 -1.61
CA ASN A 49 14.02 -16.02 -2.18
C ASN A 49 13.91 -16.20 -3.70
N THR A 50 14.16 -15.13 -4.44
CA THR A 50 14.05 -15.07 -5.91
C THR A 50 15.24 -14.35 -6.54
N ALA A 51 15.40 -14.48 -7.85
CA ALA A 51 16.41 -13.75 -8.61
C ALA A 51 16.30 -12.22 -8.47
N MET A 52 15.09 -11.68 -8.25
CA MET A 52 14.85 -10.23 -8.04
C MET A 52 15.66 -9.67 -6.87
N VAL A 53 15.92 -10.50 -5.85
CA VAL A 53 16.64 -10.12 -4.63
C VAL A 53 18.00 -10.82 -4.53
N GLY A 54 18.50 -11.34 -5.66
CA GLY A 54 19.79 -12.05 -5.71
C GLY A 54 19.82 -13.32 -4.84
N PHE A 55 18.68 -14.00 -4.69
CA PHE A 55 18.51 -15.17 -3.83
C PHE A 55 18.90 -14.98 -2.35
N THR A 56 18.76 -13.75 -1.84
CA THR A 56 19.00 -13.42 -0.42
C THR A 56 17.71 -13.38 0.42
N GLY A 57 16.59 -13.80 -0.16
CA GLY A 57 15.29 -13.80 0.52
C GLY A 57 15.21 -14.80 1.66
N SER A 58 14.48 -14.46 2.72
CA SER A 58 14.28 -15.31 3.90
C SER A 58 13.07 -16.24 3.82
N VAL A 59 12.25 -16.11 2.76
CA VAL A 59 11.00 -16.87 2.58
C VAL A 59 11.09 -17.71 1.31
N SER A 60 10.71 -18.99 1.35
CA SER A 60 10.64 -19.84 0.15
C SER A 60 9.49 -19.38 -0.77
N SER A 61 9.61 -19.68 -2.07
CA SER A 61 8.52 -19.35 -3.01
C SER A 61 7.25 -20.14 -2.69
N GLU A 62 7.42 -21.38 -2.27
CA GLU A 62 6.37 -22.32 -1.90
C GLU A 62 5.59 -21.82 -0.69
N ASP A 63 6.26 -21.38 0.38
CA ASP A 63 5.61 -20.87 1.59
C ASP A 63 4.89 -19.55 1.32
N SER A 64 5.50 -18.66 0.54
CA SER A 64 4.88 -17.41 0.11
C SER A 64 3.57 -17.67 -0.63
N VAL A 65 3.61 -18.49 -1.69
CA VAL A 65 2.44 -18.80 -2.52
C VAL A 65 1.37 -19.53 -1.72
N LYS A 66 1.75 -20.48 -0.86
CA LYS A 66 0.82 -21.21 0.02
C LYS A 66 0.08 -20.25 0.97
N GLY A 67 0.80 -19.29 1.55
CA GLY A 67 0.22 -18.26 2.41
C GLY A 67 -0.75 -17.35 1.66
N LEU A 68 -0.32 -16.81 0.51
CA LEU A 68 -1.13 -15.94 -0.34
C LEU A 68 -2.41 -16.63 -0.84
N THR A 69 -2.32 -17.89 -1.27
CA THR A 69 -3.48 -18.66 -1.74
C THR A 69 -4.52 -18.83 -0.64
N LYS A 70 -4.10 -19.07 0.61
CA LYS A 70 -5.03 -19.14 1.75
C LYS A 70 -5.75 -17.81 2.01
N ILE A 71 -5.05 -16.69 1.84
CA ILE A 71 -5.64 -15.36 1.99
C ILE A 71 -6.70 -15.13 0.91
N ILE A 72 -6.36 -15.40 -0.36
CA ILE A 72 -7.29 -15.26 -1.49
C ILE A 72 -8.53 -16.14 -1.28
N ALA A 73 -8.35 -17.40 -0.88
CA ALA A 73 -9.44 -18.35 -0.70
C ALA A 73 -10.45 -17.96 0.40
N ARG A 74 -10.02 -17.19 1.42
CA ARG A 74 -10.88 -16.76 2.54
C ARG A 74 -11.36 -15.30 2.43
N ALA A 75 -10.87 -14.56 1.45
CA ALA A 75 -11.10 -13.13 1.36
C ALA A 75 -12.58 -12.82 1.14
N LYS A 76 -13.05 -11.76 1.80
CA LYS A 76 -14.41 -11.27 1.66
C LYS A 76 -14.44 -9.87 1.04
N ILE A 77 -15.61 -9.40 0.64
CA ILE A 77 -15.73 -8.06 0.05
C ILE A 77 -15.31 -6.96 1.04
N GLU A 78 -15.50 -7.19 2.35
CA GLU A 78 -15.08 -6.28 3.42
C GLU A 78 -13.55 -6.21 3.58
N ASP A 79 -12.82 -7.10 2.92
CA ASP A 79 -11.35 -7.09 2.88
C ASP A 79 -10.80 -6.23 1.73
N SER A 80 -11.66 -5.66 0.90
CA SER A 80 -11.26 -4.79 -0.20
C SER A 80 -10.42 -3.60 0.28
N ALA A 81 -9.37 -3.29 -0.49
CA ALA A 81 -8.32 -2.32 -0.22
C ALA A 81 -7.46 -2.57 1.05
N LYS A 82 -7.54 -3.75 1.68
CA LYS A 82 -6.60 -4.15 2.73
C LYS A 82 -5.33 -4.78 2.12
N MET A 83 -4.21 -4.61 2.82
CA MET A 83 -2.95 -5.28 2.50
C MET A 83 -2.70 -6.42 3.48
N PHE A 84 -2.49 -7.63 2.98
CA PHE A 84 -2.27 -8.82 3.80
C PHE A 84 -0.84 -9.35 3.69
N HIS A 85 -0.25 -9.75 4.82
CA HIS A 85 1.01 -10.46 4.87
C HIS A 85 0.81 -11.97 4.65
N PHE A 86 1.63 -12.61 3.82
CA PHE A 86 1.48 -14.03 3.43
C PHE A 86 1.41 -15.01 4.61
N GLU A 87 2.14 -14.74 5.71
CA GLU A 87 2.39 -15.73 6.76
C GLU A 87 1.12 -16.13 7.52
N LYS A 88 0.51 -15.19 8.26
CA LYS A 88 -0.73 -15.41 9.02
C LYS A 88 -1.94 -14.69 8.41
N GLY A 89 -1.72 -13.91 7.35
CA GLY A 89 -2.73 -13.03 6.79
C GLY A 89 -3.02 -11.84 7.69
N ASP A 90 -2.00 -11.32 8.39
CA ASP A 90 -2.12 -10.08 9.16
C ASP A 90 -2.34 -8.90 8.22
N VAL A 91 -3.20 -7.97 8.62
CA VAL A 91 -3.42 -6.72 7.87
C VAL A 91 -2.28 -5.77 8.18
N LEU A 92 -1.54 -5.40 7.14
CA LEU A 92 -0.44 -4.44 7.25
C LEU A 92 -0.96 -3.02 6.99
N PRO A 93 -0.57 -2.02 7.80
CA PRO A 93 -0.82 -0.63 7.45
C PRO A 93 -0.01 -0.29 6.20
N TRP A 94 -0.66 0.32 5.21
CA TRP A 94 0.03 0.73 3.97
C TRP A 94 -0.06 2.23 3.68
N LYS A 95 -1.07 2.91 4.22
CA LYS A 95 -1.20 4.38 4.23
C LYS A 95 -0.74 4.95 5.57
N CYS A 96 -0.45 6.25 5.62
CA CYS A 96 -0.18 6.96 6.87
C CYS A 96 -1.41 6.92 7.80
N HIS A 97 -1.17 6.75 9.10
CA HIS A 97 -2.22 6.98 10.10
C HIS A 97 -2.56 8.48 10.12
N GLY A 98 -3.86 8.83 10.01
CA GLY A 98 -4.33 10.21 10.21
C GLY A 98 -4.92 10.95 9.00
N GLU A 99 -5.29 10.29 7.90
CA GLU A 99 -5.91 10.99 6.76
C GLU A 99 -7.38 11.38 7.05
N THR A 100 -7.56 12.57 7.63
CA THR A 100 -8.76 13.39 7.47
C THR A 100 -8.94 13.74 5.98
N PRO A 101 -10.16 13.85 5.42
CA PRO A 101 -10.36 14.17 4.01
C PRO A 101 -9.65 15.46 3.62
N VAL A 102 -8.76 15.40 2.63
CA VAL A 102 -8.07 16.57 2.07
C VAL A 102 -9.03 17.29 1.11
N HIS A 103 -9.54 18.45 1.52
CA HIS A 103 -10.17 19.41 0.60
C HIS A 103 -9.09 20.17 -0.15
N PHE A 104 -9.13 20.13 -1.49
CA PHE A 104 -8.21 20.86 -2.35
C PHE A 104 -8.84 22.19 -2.77
N GLU A 105 -8.19 23.30 -2.43
CA GLU A 105 -8.49 24.62 -3.00
C GLU A 105 -7.22 25.15 -3.70
N LEU A 106 -7.32 25.40 -5.01
CA LEU A 106 -6.21 25.81 -5.86
C LEU A 106 -6.05 27.34 -5.81
N ASN A 107 -4.89 27.83 -5.36
CA ASN A 107 -4.52 29.23 -5.54
C ASN A 107 -3.10 29.34 -6.13
N ARG A 108 -2.96 29.97 -7.30
CA ARG A 108 -1.69 30.17 -8.00
C ARG A 108 -1.17 31.58 -7.73
N ARG A 109 0.05 31.71 -7.20
CA ARG A 109 0.91 32.90 -7.38
C ARG A 109 2.40 32.53 -7.40
N ASP A 110 3.03 32.91 -8.51
CA ASP A 110 4.40 33.38 -8.75
C ASP A 110 5.64 32.53 -8.37
N ASP A 111 6.23 31.90 -9.41
CA ASP A 111 7.65 31.66 -9.72
C ASP A 111 8.69 31.38 -8.62
N ARG A 112 8.33 30.61 -7.59
CA ARG A 112 9.28 29.81 -6.80
C ARG A 112 8.70 28.41 -6.57
N ILE A 113 9.52 27.37 -6.73
CA ILE A 113 9.12 25.96 -6.54
C ILE A 113 8.41 25.82 -5.18
N LEU A 114 7.11 25.52 -5.25
CA LEU A 114 6.26 25.31 -4.09
C LEU A 114 6.51 23.89 -3.54
N VAL A 115 7.35 23.76 -2.53
CA VAL A 115 7.34 22.56 -1.67
C VAL A 115 6.16 22.72 -0.74
N HIS A 116 5.06 22.05 -1.07
CA HIS A 116 3.86 22.04 -0.24
C HIS A 116 4.11 21.22 1.01
N PHE A 117 4.23 21.89 2.16
CA PHE A 117 4.09 21.23 3.45
C PHE A 117 2.60 21.13 3.77
N PRO A 118 2.08 19.94 4.17
CA PRO A 118 0.74 19.88 4.72
C PRO A 118 0.73 20.79 5.96
N LYS A 119 -0.03 21.88 5.90
CA LYS A 119 -0.37 22.60 7.12
C LYS A 119 -1.28 21.68 7.93
N PHE A 120 -0.74 21.13 9.00
CA PHE A 120 -1.54 20.57 10.07
C PHE A 120 -2.36 21.72 10.67
N VAL A 121 -3.65 21.78 10.37
CA VAL A 121 -4.58 22.54 11.18
C VAL A 121 -4.74 21.73 12.46
N THR A 122 -3.98 22.08 13.49
CA THR A 122 -4.36 21.75 14.85
C THR A 122 -5.47 22.72 15.22
N ASP A 123 -6.73 22.27 15.21
CA ASP A 123 -7.78 22.99 15.93
C ASP A 123 -7.45 23.02 17.44
N PRO A 124 -7.92 24.04 18.18
CA PRO A 124 -7.26 24.61 19.37
C PRO A 124 -7.10 23.68 20.58
#